data_AF-A0A920N911-F1
#
_entry.id   AF-A0A920N911-F1
#
_cell.length_a   1.000
_cell.length_b   1.000
_cell.length_c   1.000
_cell.angle_alpha   90.00
_cell.angle_beta   90.00
_cell.angle_gamma   90.00
#
_symmetry.space_group_name_H-M   'P 1'
#
loop_
_entity.id
_entity.type
_entity.pdbx_description
1 polymer ?
#
loop_
_entity_poly.entity_id
_entity_poly.type
_entity_poly.pdbx_seq_one_letter_code
_entity_poly.pdbx_strand_id
1 'polypeptide(L)' 'MAIETKPDTGTWAVKTGLAQMLKGGVIMDVVTPEQAKIAEEAGAVAFMALERVPSDFKKSRGVARMSDPK' A
#
# COMPACT_ATOMS: atom_id res chain seq x y z
N MET A 1 -35.88 -10.27 24.47
CA MET A 1 -34.53 -10.58 23.94
C MET A 1 -34.02 -9.33 23.26
N ALA A 2 -33.08 -8.61 23.88
CA ALA A 2 -32.37 -7.55 23.19
C ALA A 2 -31.34 -8.21 22.26
N ILE A 3 -31.48 -8.01 20.96
CA ILE A 3 -30.47 -8.39 19.98
C ILE A 3 -29.30 -7.41 20.11
N GLU A 4 -28.18 -7.90 20.62
CA GLU A 4 -26.93 -7.16 20.69
C GLU A 4 -26.36 -7.03 19.27
N THR A 5 -26.63 -5.90 18.61
CA THR A 5 -26.05 -5.59 17.29
C THR A 5 -24.61 -5.12 17.49
N LYS A 6 -23.64 -6.02 17.28
CA LYS A 6 -22.23 -5.60 17.17
C LYS A 6 -22.12 -4.53 16.08
N PRO A 7 -21.47 -3.39 16.34
CA PRO A 7 -21.24 -2.40 15.29
C PRO A 7 -20.34 -3.01 14.21
N ASP A 8 -20.71 -2.82 12.95
CA ASP A 8 -19.89 -3.23 11.82
C ASP A 8 -18.58 -2.44 11.83
N THR A 9 -17.45 -3.14 12.02
CA THR A 9 -16.13 -2.53 11.99
C THR A 9 -15.62 -2.41 10.55
N GLY A 10 -14.98 -1.28 10.22
CA GLY A 10 -14.41 -1.06 8.89
C GLY A 10 -15.46 -1.01 7.78
N THR A 11 -16.54 -0.25 8.00
CA THR A 11 -17.60 0.00 7.01
C THR A 11 -17.04 0.58 5.70
N TRP A 12 -17.83 0.49 4.64
CA TRP A 12 -17.46 1.05 3.33
C TRP A 12 -17.06 2.53 3.43
N ALA A 13 -17.84 3.33 4.17
CA ALA A 13 -17.57 4.75 4.38
C ALA A 13 -16.16 4.98 4.93
N VAL A 14 -15.75 4.21 5.94
CA VAL A 14 -14.40 4.30 6.55
C VAL A 14 -13.32 3.92 5.53
N LYS A 15 -13.48 2.79 4.82
CA LYS A 15 -12.50 2.32 3.82
C LYS A 15 -12.32 3.32 2.68
N THR A 16 -13.42 3.88 2.17
CA THR A 16 -13.35 4.92 1.14
C THR A 16 -12.73 6.21 1.66
N GLY A 17 -13.04 6.60 2.90
CA GLY A 17 -12.47 7.78 3.55
C GLY A 17 -10.94 7.70 3.66
N LEU A 18 -10.40 6.55 4.04
CA LEU A 18 -8.95 6.31 4.05
C LEU A 18 -8.33 6.50 2.65
N ALA A 19 -8.97 5.97 1.61
CA ALA A 19 -8.50 6.17 0.23
C ALA A 19 -8.60 7.65 -0.21
N GLN A 20 -9.57 8.42 0.30
CA GLN A 20 -9.67 9.86 0.01
C GLN A 20 -8.47 10.65 0.54
N MET A 21 -7.86 10.22 1.65
CA MET A 21 -6.70 10.90 2.25
C MET A 21 -5.47 10.90 1.34
N LEU A 22 -5.38 9.96 0.39
CA LEU A 22 -4.28 9.84 -0.56
C LEU A 22 -4.46 10.69 -1.83
N LYS A 23 -5.57 11.42 -1.95
CA LYS A 23 -5.87 12.24 -3.13
C LYS A 23 -4.87 13.38 -3.30
N GLY A 24 -4.44 13.59 -4.54
CA GLY A 24 -3.49 14.65 -4.90
C GLY A 24 -2.02 14.33 -4.58
N GLY A 25 -1.76 13.16 -4.01
CA GLY A 25 -0.41 12.69 -3.72
C GLY A 25 0.15 11.70 -4.76
N VAL A 26 1.42 11.36 -4.57
CA VAL A 26 2.11 10.30 -5.32
C VAL A 26 2.37 9.11 -4.40
N ILE A 27 2.14 7.90 -4.90
CA ILE A 27 2.50 6.65 -4.23
C ILE A 27 3.69 6.05 -4.98
N MET A 28 4.79 5.77 -4.29
CA MET A 28 6.04 5.30 -4.91
C MET A 28 6.31 3.81 -4.62
N ASP A 29 6.75 3.07 -5.63
CA ASP A 29 7.27 1.70 -5.46
C ASP A 29 8.68 1.75 -4.82
N VAL A 30 8.90 1.00 -3.74
CA VAL A 30 10.17 0.97 -3.01
C VAL A 30 10.59 -0.48 -2.69
N VAL A 31 11.89 -0.77 -2.83
CA VAL A 31 12.46 -2.10 -2.57
C VAL A 31 13.46 -2.16 -1.41
N THR A 32 13.84 -1.01 -0.84
CA THR A 32 14.70 -0.95 0.34
C THR A 32 14.24 0.13 1.33
N PRO A 33 14.63 0.03 2.62
CA PRO A 33 14.34 1.07 3.62
C PRO A 33 14.90 2.46 3.24
N GLU A 34 16.04 2.51 2.56
CA GLU A 34 16.64 3.76 2.08
C GLU A 34 15.77 4.41 1.01
N GLN A 35 15.23 3.63 0.07
CA GLN A 35 14.28 4.13 -0.92
C GLN A 35 12.99 4.65 -0.28
N ALA A 36 12.52 4.00 0.79
CA ALA A 36 11.35 4.48 1.54
C ALA A 36 11.60 5.87 2.15
N LYS A 37 12.79 6.10 2.73
CA LYS A 37 13.17 7.43 3.24
C LYS A 37 13.25 8.48 2.13
N ILE A 38 13.86 8.13 1.01
CA ILE A 38 13.95 9.04 -0.16
C ILE A 38 12.55 9.38 -0.68
N ALA A 39 11.62 8.41 -0.73
CA ALA A 39 10.25 8.64 -1.17
C ALA A 39 9.49 9.58 -0.21
N GLU A 40 9.66 9.41 1.10
CA GLU A 40 9.11 10.30 2.13
C GLU A 40 9.66 11.73 1.98
N GLU A 41 10.99 11.88 1.86
CA GLU A 41 11.65 13.18 1.65
C GLU A 41 11.24 13.85 0.34
N ALA A 42 10.96 13.08 -0.70
CA ALA A 42 10.46 13.58 -1.99
C ALA A 42 8.97 13.99 -1.95
N GLY A 43 8.26 13.78 -0.83
CA GLY A 43 6.87 14.17 -0.64
C GLY A 43 5.85 13.13 -1.13
N ALA A 44 6.22 11.85 -1.20
CA ALA A 44 5.25 10.78 -1.43
C ALA A 44 4.26 10.68 -0.26
N VAL A 45 2.96 10.54 -0.55
CA VAL A 45 1.92 10.40 0.49
C VAL A 45 1.85 8.98 1.06
N ALA A 46 2.37 8.01 0.31
CA ALA A 46 2.53 6.62 0.71
C ALA A 46 3.58 5.94 -0.20
N PHE A 47 4.01 4.74 0.17
CA PHE A 47 4.85 3.90 -0.68
C PHE A 47 4.31 2.46 -0.72
N MET A 48 4.65 1.74 -1.79
CA MET A 48 4.36 0.33 -1.98
C MET A 48 5.65 -0.47 -1.79
N ALA A 49 5.66 -1.37 -0.81
CA ALA A 49 6.83 -2.20 -0.52
C ALA A 49 6.84 -3.46 -1.39
N LEU A 50 7.93 -3.69 -2.11
CA LEU A 50 8.13 -4.81 -3.02
C LEU A 50 9.55 -5.36 -2.94
N GLU A 51 9.75 -6.62 -3.30
CA GLU A 51 11.10 -7.18 -3.46
C GLU A 51 11.76 -6.75 -4.77
N ARG A 52 10.96 -6.48 -5.80
CA ARG A 52 11.41 -6.19 -7.17
C ARG A 52 10.44 -5.24 -7.85
N VAL A 53 10.98 -4.26 -8.59
CA VAL A 53 10.17 -3.30 -9.34
C VAL A 53 9.50 -3.95 -10.56
N PRO A 54 8.36 -3.43 -11.05
CA PRO A 54 7.65 -3.97 -12.21
C PRO A 54 8.51 -4.13 -13.47
N SER A 55 9.50 -3.25 -13.67
CA SER A 55 10.43 -3.32 -14.80
C SER A 55 11.31 -4.57 -14.75
N ASP A 56 11.70 -5.04 -13.55
CA ASP A 56 12.54 -6.23 -13.39
C ASP A 56 11.72 -7.53 -13.52
N PHE A 57 10.44 -7.51 -13.13
CA PHE A 57 9.52 -8.60 -13.46
C PHE A 57 9.34 -8.78 -14.97
N LYS A 58 9.19 -7.67 -15.72
CA LYS A 58 9.08 -7.71 -17.19
C LYS A 58 10.32 -8.33 -17.85
N LYS A 59 11.52 -8.08 -17.32
CA LYS A 59 12.77 -8.67 -17.82
C LYS A 59 12.91 -10.15 -17.51
N SER A 60 12.57 -10.54 -16.28
CA SER A 60 12.80 -11.91 -15.78
C SER A 60 11.79 -12.95 -16.27
N ARG A 61 10.60 -12.53 -16.73
CA ARG A 61 9.50 -13.42 -17.21
C ARG A 61 9.11 -14.54 -16.23
N GLY A 62 9.36 -14.35 -14.93
CA GLY A 62 9.00 -15.30 -13.87
C GLY A 62 7.60 -15.07 -13.29
N VAL A 63 7.20 -15.92 -12.35
CA VAL A 63 5.96 -15.76 -11.59
C VAL A 63 6.15 -14.71 -10.49
N ALA A 64 5.34 -13.64 -10.52
CA ALA A 64 5.29 -12.64 -9.45
C ALA A 64 4.36 -13.12 -8.31
N ARG A 65 4.80 -12.97 -7.06
CA ARG A 65 4.05 -13.31 -5.83
C ARG A 65 4.06 -12.11 -4.88
N MET A 66 3.36 -12.24 -3.76
CA MET A 66 3.47 -11.31 -2.64
C MET A 66 4.90 -11.33 -2.08
N SER A 67 5.42 -10.15 -1.72
CA SER A 67 6.70 -10.00 -1.03
C SER A 67 6.73 -10.75 0.30
N ASP A 68 7.92 -11.16 0.74
CA ASP A 68 8.13 -11.65 2.10
C ASP A 68 7.67 -10.61 3.13
N PRO A 69 6.93 -11.00 4.19
CA PRO A 69 6.56 -10.10 5.29
C PRO A 69 7.73 -9.56 6.13
N LYS A 70 8.94 -10.13 6.00
CA LYS A 70 10.14 -9.77 6.77
C LYS A 70 11.05 -8.77 6.09
#